data_AF-X0ZA59-F1
#
_entry.id   AF-X0ZA59-F1
#
_cell.length_a   1.000
_cell.length_b   1.000
_cell.length_c   1.000
_cell.angle_alpha   90.00
_cell.angle_beta   90.00
_cell.angle_gamma   90.00
#
_symmetry.space_group_name_H-M   'P 1'
#
loop_
_entity.id
_entity.type
_entity.pdbx_description
1 polymer ?
#
loop_
_entity_poly.entity_id
_entity_poly.type
_entity_poly.pdbx_seq_one_letter_code
_entity_poly.pdbx_strand_id
1 'polypeptide(L)'
;VIYAGAVEGSFKEALRKYNLKLSWLKIGLVHPLPEERIKKFLEKVDRVLVLEELDPLVEAEVIRIACFLNKKVEILGKYDKTLSLIGNYSFKKIKNLNEIKFQLSFLFIPIREFLTFSLTY
;
A
#
# COMPACT_ATOMS: atom_id res chain seq x y z
N VAL A 1 -2.53 3.57 -0.73
CA VAL A 1 -3.04 2.26 -0.27
C VAL A 1 -4.17 1.82 -1.18
N ILE A 2 -4.10 0.61 -1.75
CA ILE A 2 -5.22 -0.02 -2.45
C ILE A 2 -5.78 -1.09 -1.51
N TYR A 3 -7.09 -1.18 -1.35
CA TYR A 3 -7.66 -2.22 -0.48
C TYR A 3 -8.96 -2.82 -1.01
N ALA A 4 -9.21 -4.09 -0.67
CA ALA A 4 -10.40 -4.85 -1.06
C ALA A 4 -10.89 -5.77 0.06
N GLY A 5 -12.20 -6.03 0.11
CA GLY A 5 -12.82 -6.94 1.08
C GLY A 5 -12.98 -6.35 2.49
N ALA A 6 -12.99 -7.21 3.52
CA ALA A 6 -13.32 -6.82 4.89
C ALA A 6 -12.20 -6.07 5.64
N VAL A 7 -11.12 -5.66 4.95
CA VAL A 7 -10.01 -4.91 5.53
C VAL A 7 -10.33 -3.42 5.80
N GLU A 8 -11.47 -2.91 5.29
CA GLU A 8 -11.82 -1.49 5.36
C GLU A 8 -11.96 -0.95 6.80
N GLY A 9 -12.69 -1.68 7.66
CA GLY A 9 -12.93 -1.23 9.04
C GLY A 9 -11.62 -1.09 9.81
N SER A 10 -10.83 -2.16 9.76
CA SER A 10 -9.47 -2.27 10.26
C SER A 10 -8.57 -1.14 9.73
N PHE A 11 -8.54 -0.91 8.41
CA PHE A 11 -7.76 0.17 7.80
C PHE A 11 -8.19 1.57 8.30
N LYS A 12 -9.48 1.87 8.35
CA LYS A 12 -10.00 3.15 8.82
C LYS A 12 -9.73 3.36 10.32
N GLU A 13 -9.79 2.30 11.12
CA GLU A 13 -9.40 2.37 12.53
C GLU A 13 -7.94 2.77 12.68
N ALA A 14 -7.02 2.19 11.91
CA ALA A 14 -5.61 2.61 11.87
C ALA A 14 -5.46 4.08 11.51
N LEU A 15 -6.12 4.55 10.45
CA LEU A 15 -6.04 5.94 10.04
C LEU A 15 -6.42 6.89 11.18
N ARG A 16 -7.52 6.60 11.89
CA ARG A 16 -7.98 7.40 13.03
C ARG A 16 -7.04 7.28 14.23
N LYS A 17 -6.68 6.06 14.61
CA LYS A 17 -5.86 5.78 15.80
C LYS A 17 -4.47 6.42 15.73
N TYR A 18 -3.89 6.47 14.53
CA TYR A 18 -2.55 6.99 14.31
C TYR A 18 -2.54 8.37 13.62
N ASN A 19 -3.71 8.98 13.42
CA ASN A 19 -3.89 10.28 12.75
C ASN A 19 -3.16 10.35 11.39
N LEU A 20 -3.26 9.29 10.59
CA LEU A 20 -2.58 9.17 9.31
C LEU A 20 -3.41 9.81 8.19
N LYS A 21 -2.76 10.58 7.32
CA LYS A 21 -3.34 11.12 6.09
C LYS A 21 -2.70 10.40 4.90
N LEU A 22 -3.41 9.44 4.33
CA LEU A 22 -2.95 8.64 3.19
C LEU A 22 -3.91 8.81 2.01
N SER A 23 -3.41 8.72 0.78
CA SER A 23 -4.29 8.48 -0.37
C SER A 23 -4.64 6.99 -0.44
N TRP A 24 -5.92 6.69 -0.62
CA TRP A 24 -6.37 5.30 -0.77
C TRP A 24 -7.40 5.11 -1.88
N LEU A 25 -7.43 3.89 -2.41
CA LEU A 25 -8.39 3.43 -3.41
C LEU A 25 -9.05 2.14 -2.90
N LYS A 26 -10.38 2.18 -2.72
CA LYS A 26 -11.18 0.99 -2.44
C LYS A 26 -11.52 0.28 -3.75
N ILE A 27 -11.27 -1.03 -3.80
CA ILE A 27 -11.72 -1.94 -4.84
C ILE A 27 -12.98 -2.67 -4.33
N GLY A 28 -14.11 -2.41 -4.98
CA GLY A 28 -15.40 -3.01 -4.61
C GLY A 28 -15.66 -4.36 -5.28
N LEU A 29 -15.23 -4.52 -6.52
CA LEU A 29 -15.32 -5.76 -7.30
C LEU A 29 -13.92 -6.12 -7.79
N VAL A 30 -13.50 -7.37 -7.55
CA VAL A 30 -12.21 -7.89 -8.00
C VAL A 30 -12.30 -8.36 -9.45
N HIS A 31 -13.49 -8.74 -9.92
CA HIS A 31 -13.73 -9.14 -11.30
C HIS A 31 -15.12 -8.64 -11.78
N PRO A 32 -15.19 -7.74 -12.79
CA PRO A 32 -14.05 -7.09 -13.45
C PRO A 32 -13.37 -6.06 -12.53
N LEU A 33 -12.04 -5.98 -12.61
CA LEU A 33 -11.25 -5.04 -11.84
C LEU A 33 -11.28 -3.64 -12.49
N PRO A 34 -11.39 -2.55 -11.71
CA PRO A 34 -11.42 -1.19 -12.28
C PRO A 34 -10.01 -0.70 -12.68
N GLU A 35 -9.46 -1.24 -13.76
CA GLU A 35 -8.08 -0.98 -14.21
C GLU A 35 -7.76 0.53 -14.33
N GLU A 36 -8.62 1.30 -14.99
CA GLU A 36 -8.39 2.73 -15.22
C GLU A 36 -8.28 3.54 -13.92
N ARG A 37 -8.99 3.12 -12.87
CA ARG A 37 -8.89 3.76 -11.54
C ARG A 37 -7.57 3.41 -10.87
N ILE A 38 -7.11 2.16 -11.03
CA ILE A 38 -5.82 1.71 -10.51
C ILE A 38 -4.69 2.44 -11.24
N LYS A 39 -4.72 2.52 -12.58
CA LYS A 39 -3.71 3.23 -13.37
C LYS A 39 -3.55 4.68 -12.91
N LYS A 40 -4.65 5.44 -12.89
CA LYS A 40 -4.66 6.84 -12.42
C LYS A 40 -4.19 7.01 -10.98
N PHE A 41 -4.38 5.99 -10.14
CA PHE A 41 -3.88 5.98 -8.77
C PHE A 41 -2.37 5.76 -8.75
N LEU A 42 -1.88 4.75 -9.48
CA LEU A 42 -0.46 4.41 -9.58
C LEU A 42 0.37 5.53 -10.21
N GLU A 43 -0.16 6.26 -11.19
CA GLU A 43 0.54 7.41 -11.79
C GLU A 43 0.95 8.47 -10.76
N LYS A 44 0.20 8.62 -9.68
CA LYS A 44 0.38 9.69 -8.68
C LYS A 44 1.24 9.30 -7.48
N VAL A 45 1.68 8.04 -7.41
CA VAL A 45 2.40 7.52 -6.24
C VAL A 45 3.66 6.79 -6.68
N ASP A 46 4.72 6.89 -5.88
CA ASP A 46 5.94 6.11 -6.11
C ASP A 46 5.86 4.73 -5.46
N ARG A 47 4.95 4.56 -4.50
CA ARG A 47 4.79 3.33 -3.71
C ARG A 47 3.32 3.07 -3.37
N VAL A 48 2.93 1.80 -3.31
CA VAL A 48 1.57 1.39 -3.01
C VAL A 48 1.55 0.15 -2.12
N LEU A 49 0.85 0.24 -1.00
CA LEU A 49 0.49 -0.91 -0.16
C LEU A 49 -0.86 -1.47 -0.64
N VAL A 50 -0.93 -2.76 -0.91
CA VAL A 50 -2.16 -3.49 -1.26
C VAL A 50 -2.64 -4.29 -0.04
N LEU A 51 -3.89 -4.04 0.38
CA LEU A 51 -4.53 -4.72 1.50
C LEU A 51 -5.67 -5.61 0.99
N GLU A 52 -5.58 -6.91 1.18
CA GLU A 52 -6.63 -7.86 0.79
C GLU A 52 -6.68 -9.08 1.71
N GLU A 53 -7.86 -9.64 1.91
CA GLU A 53 -8.10 -10.62 2.98
C GLU A 53 -7.56 -12.01 2.68
N LEU A 54 -7.92 -12.56 1.51
CA LEU A 54 -7.67 -13.96 1.13
C LEU A 54 -6.51 -14.07 0.16
N ASP A 55 -6.73 -14.47 -1.08
CA ASP A 55 -5.67 -14.61 -2.06
C ASP A 55 -5.23 -13.25 -2.62
N PRO A 56 -3.95 -13.09 -3.01
CA PRO A 56 -3.39 -11.82 -3.48
C PRO A 56 -3.83 -11.44 -4.92
N LEU A 57 -5.13 -11.44 -5.18
CA LEU A 57 -5.71 -11.21 -6.51
C LEU A 57 -5.59 -9.74 -6.93
N VAL A 58 -5.86 -8.82 -6.00
CA VAL A 58 -5.74 -7.38 -6.27
C VAL A 58 -4.28 -6.99 -6.38
N GLU A 59 -3.40 -7.52 -5.53
CA GLU A 59 -1.96 -7.26 -5.63
C GLU A 59 -1.38 -7.74 -6.96
N ALA A 60 -1.74 -8.96 -7.41
CA ALA A 60 -1.29 -9.50 -8.70
C ALA A 60 -1.67 -8.58 -9.87
N GLU A 61 -2.92 -8.09 -9.89
CA GLU A 61 -3.38 -7.20 -10.94
C GLU A 61 -2.75 -5.80 -10.85
N VAL A 62 -2.51 -5.28 -9.64
CA VAL A 62 -1.78 -4.02 -9.45
C VAL A 62 -0.35 -4.12 -9.99
N ILE A 63 0.33 -5.25 -9.76
CA ILE A 63 1.67 -5.54 -10.33
C ILE A 63 1.60 -5.59 -11.86
N ARG A 64 0.64 -6.33 -12.41
CA ARG A 64 0.44 -6.43 -13.86
C ARG A 64 0.24 -5.04 -14.48
N ILE A 65 -0.65 -4.24 -13.92
CA ILE A 65 -0.94 -2.88 -14.41
C ILE A 65 0.29 -1.97 -14.30
N ALA A 66 1.03 -2.01 -13.18
CA ALA A 66 2.25 -1.21 -13.01
C ALA A 66 3.30 -1.56 -14.08
N CYS A 67 3.44 -2.84 -14.40
CA CYS A 67 4.33 -3.31 -15.47
C CYS A 67 3.93 -2.72 -16.84
N PHE A 68 2.63 -2.73 -17.18
CA PHE A 68 2.14 -2.15 -18.43
C PHE A 68 2.28 -0.62 -18.51
N LEU A 69 2.24 0.08 -17.37
CA LEU A 69 2.48 1.52 -17.32
C LEU A 69 3.96 1.89 -17.48
N ASN A 70 4.87 0.91 -17.47
CA ASN A 70 6.32 1.12 -17.45
C ASN A 70 6.76 2.08 -16.32
N LYS A 71 5.99 2.13 -15.22
CA LYS A 71 6.24 3.00 -14.08
C LYS A 71 6.90 2.18 -12.98
N LYS A 72 8.04 2.65 -12.48
CA LYS A 72 8.67 2.07 -11.29
C LYS A 72 7.89 2.50 -10.05
N VAL A 73 6.90 1.68 -9.65
CA VAL A 73 6.18 1.81 -8.39
C VAL A 73 6.59 0.66 -7.48
N GLU A 74 6.95 0.95 -6.23
CA GLU A 74 7.17 -0.10 -5.22
C GLU A 74 5.82 -0.63 -4.74
N ILE A 75 5.54 -1.91 -4.97
CA ILE A 75 4.28 -2.55 -4.57
C ILE A 75 4.56 -3.42 -3.36
N LEU A 76 3.89 -3.10 -2.25
CA LEU A 76 3.99 -3.80 -0.98
C LEU A 76 2.70 -4.58 -0.72
N GLY A 77 2.81 -5.81 -0.24
CA GLY A 77 1.66 -6.69 -0.06
C GLY A 77 2.04 -8.06 0.48
N LYS A 78 1.41 -9.11 -0.04
CA LYS A 78 1.67 -10.50 0.35
C LYS A 78 2.84 -11.09 -0.45
N TYR A 79 3.07 -10.67 -1.70
CA TYR A 79 4.15 -11.22 -2.52
C TYR A 79 5.54 -10.81 -2.05
N ASP A 80 5.70 -9.58 -1.58
CA ASP A 80 6.95 -9.08 -0.99
C ASP A 80 7.12 -9.44 0.50
N LYS A 81 6.13 -10.16 1.06
CA LYS A 81 6.03 -10.56 2.47
C LYS A 81 5.91 -9.39 3.46
N THR A 82 5.62 -8.17 3.00
CA THR A 82 5.25 -7.05 3.88
C THR A 82 3.99 -7.38 4.69
N LEU A 83 3.09 -8.18 4.12
CA LEU A 83 1.90 -8.73 4.76
C LEU A 83 1.96 -10.26 4.79
N SER A 84 1.47 -10.84 5.87
CA SER A 84 1.31 -12.30 5.96
C SER A 84 0.20 -12.79 5.02
N LEU A 85 0.44 -13.93 4.38
CA LEU A 85 -0.52 -14.58 3.47
C LEU A 85 -1.82 -15.01 4.18
N ILE A 86 -1.74 -15.41 5.45
CA ILE A 86 -2.86 -16.01 6.20
C ILE A 86 -3.72 -14.92 6.87
N GLY A 87 -5.00 -14.90 6.48
CA GLY A 87 -6.04 -13.87 6.70
C GLY A 87 -6.46 -13.52 8.13
N ASN A 88 -5.63 -13.71 9.15
CA ASN A 88 -5.88 -13.11 10.45
C ASN A 88 -5.40 -11.64 10.46
N TYR A 89 -6.12 -10.77 9.75
CA TYR A 89 -6.06 -9.31 9.98
C TYR A 89 -6.74 -8.94 11.30
N SER A 90 -6.46 -9.67 12.37
CA SER A 90 -6.69 -9.16 13.70
C SER A 90 -5.62 -8.11 13.92
N PHE A 91 -6.04 -6.85 14.08
CA PHE A 91 -5.17 -5.70 14.33
C PHE A 91 -4.15 -5.93 15.48
N LYS A 92 -4.36 -6.97 16.32
CA LYS A 92 -3.41 -7.49 17.32
C LYS A 92 -2.09 -8.03 16.77
N LYS A 93 -2.04 -8.52 15.52
CA LYS A 93 -0.80 -8.98 14.86
C LYS A 93 -0.16 -7.93 13.96
N ILE A 94 -0.79 -6.77 13.81
CA ILE A 94 -0.15 -5.56 13.28
C ILE A 94 0.67 -4.91 14.42
N LYS A 95 1.50 -5.72 15.08
CA LYS A 95 2.48 -5.29 16.08
C LYS A 95 3.72 -4.68 15.40
N ASN A 96 3.90 -4.99 14.11
CA ASN A 96 4.85 -4.34 13.20
C ASN A 96 4.26 -3.10 12.53
N LEU A 97 3.24 -2.45 13.13
CA LEU A 97 2.83 -1.14 12.66
C LEU A 97 3.93 -0.10 12.88
N ASN A 98 4.94 -0.35 13.71
CA ASN A 98 6.17 0.45 13.76
C ASN A 98 7.05 0.27 12.53
N GLU A 99 7.12 -0.91 11.90
CA GLU A 99 7.79 -1.11 10.60
C GLU A 99 6.99 -0.49 9.46
N ILE A 100 5.65 -0.65 9.48
CA ILE A 100 4.76 0.05 8.55
C ILE A 100 4.85 1.56 8.77
N LYS A 101 4.96 2.05 10.01
CA LYS A 101 5.16 3.47 10.33
C LYS A 101 6.56 3.93 9.93
N PHE A 102 7.59 3.07 9.99
CA PHE A 102 8.94 3.33 9.50
C PHE A 102 8.94 3.42 7.96
N GLN A 103 8.39 2.43 7.24
CA GLN A 103 8.20 2.48 5.79
C GLN A 103 7.27 3.62 5.34
N LEU A 104 6.18 3.90 6.06
CA LEU A 104 5.27 5.03 5.81
C LEU A 104 5.92 6.38 6.15
N SER A 105 6.85 6.45 7.11
CA SER A 105 7.64 7.67 7.37
C SER A 105 8.66 7.92 6.26
N PHE A 106 9.28 6.86 5.72
CA PHE A 106 10.07 6.93 4.51
C PHE A 106 9.22 7.26 3.27
N LEU A 107 7.93 6.87 3.24
CA LEU A 107 6.96 7.17 2.17
C LEU A 107 6.74 8.66 1.92
N PHE A 108 7.15 9.52 2.87
CA PHE A 108 7.02 10.97 2.80
C PHE A 108 8.31 11.72 2.46
N ILE A 109 9.47 11.06 2.36
CA ILE A 109 10.69 11.73 1.90
C ILE A 109 10.76 11.56 0.38
N PRO A 110 10.48 12.59 -0.44
CA PRO A 110 10.83 12.52 -1.86
C PRO A 110 12.34 12.27 -1.95
N ILE A 111 12.75 11.37 -2.84
CA ILE A 111 14.18 11.01 -3.07
C ILE A 111 15.04 12.26 -3.35
N ARG A 112 14.43 13.41 -3.66
CA ARG A 112 15.06 14.72 -3.79
C ARG A 112 15.60 15.35 -2.49
N GLU A 113 15.12 14.96 -1.31
CA GLU A 113 15.55 15.55 -0.03
C GLU A 113 16.70 14.79 0.67
N PHE A 114 17.00 13.56 0.23
CA PHE A 114 18.13 12.78 0.77
C PHE A 114 19.51 13.33 0.40
N LEU A 115 19.62 14.12 -0.66
CA LEU A 115 20.89 14.79 -1.04
C LEU A 115 21.20 16.01 -0.17
N THR A 116 20.24 16.52 0.59
CA THR A 116 20.45 17.66 1.50
C THR A 116 20.84 17.24 2.93
N PHE A 117 20.67 15.96 3.28
CA PHE A 117 20.99 15.47 4.63
C PHE A 117 22.36 14.77 4.74
N SER A 118 23.09 14.64 3.64
CA SER A 118 24.44 14.04 3.60
C SER A 118 25.58 15.07 3.57
N LEU A 119 25.29 16.36 3.79
CA LEU A 119 26.29 17.44 3.87
C LEU A 119 26.33 18.21 5.20
N THR A 120 25.71 17.68 6.25
CA THR A 120 25.84 18.24 7.60
C THR A 120 25.96 17.13 8.63
N TYR A 121 27.08 16.40 8.60
CA TYR A 121 27.78 15.83 9.77
C TYR A 121 29.23 15.58 9.40
#